data_AF-A0A4Y2UXH1-F1
#
_entry.id   AF-A0A4Y2UXH1-F1
#
_cell.length_a   1.000
_cell.length_b   1.000
_cell.length_c   1.000
_cell.angle_alpha   90.00
_cell.angle_beta   90.00
_cell.angle_gamma   90.00
#
_symmetry.space_group_name_H-M   'P 1'
#
loop_
_entity.id
_entity.type
_entity.pdbx_description
1 polymer ?
#
loop_
_entity_poly.entity_id
_entity_poly.type
_entity_poly.pdbx_seq_one_letter_code
_entity_poly.pdbx_strand_id
1 'polypeptide(L)'
;MISTDASKSNENCSIASKNFTAGVTKAGSVSNYNSIFTSEALAILIAINNLINDNQHYVLLSDSLSVLKALQCSNIHSKSVIKFLGHEIYKIIGNIQSIEFVWTPGHAGITENEYVDSLARKAPSSLISQWISHEDLLLSMKNYIQEEAKNEWKNSNSYQEFYFLNENRSQLQIFPSSRKNDVLISRFRTKTYLTSVKLFRFRLASTSFCNLCK
;
A
#
# COMPACT_ATOMS: atom_id res chain seq x y z
N MET A 1 12.01 -28.75 -5.32
CA MET A 1 11.64 -27.45 -5.93
C MET A 1 10.33 -26.96 -5.35
N ILE A 2 10.26 -25.70 -4.96
CA ILE A 2 9.09 -25.05 -4.35
C ILE A 2 8.74 -23.82 -5.20
N SER A 3 7.45 -23.55 -5.42
CA SER A 3 6.99 -22.29 -6.01
C SER A 3 5.97 -21.63 -5.08
N THR A 4 5.93 -20.31 -5.08
CA THR A 4 5.07 -19.49 -4.22
C THR A 4 4.46 -18.35 -5.02
N ASP A 5 3.23 -17.98 -4.69
CA ASP A 5 2.54 -16.84 -5.31
C ASP A 5 1.50 -16.23 -4.35
N ALA A 6 1.15 -14.96 -4.56
CA ALA A 6 0.04 -14.32 -3.91
C ALA A 6 -0.91 -13.62 -4.89
N SER A 7 -2.20 -13.68 -4.57
CA SER A 7 -3.24 -12.98 -5.32
C SER A 7 -3.96 -11.98 -4.42
N LYS A 8 -4.07 -10.74 -4.88
CA LYS A 8 -4.85 -9.70 -4.19
C LYS A 8 -5.90 -9.09 -5.12
N SER A 9 -7.13 -9.02 -4.60
CA SER A 9 -8.26 -8.31 -5.16
C SER A 9 -8.79 -7.29 -4.14
N ASN A 10 -9.84 -6.55 -4.49
CA ASN A 10 -10.45 -5.59 -3.55
C ASN A 10 -11.07 -6.26 -2.32
N GLU A 11 -11.54 -7.50 -2.47
CA GLU A 11 -12.33 -8.20 -1.43
C GLU A 11 -11.58 -9.39 -0.81
N ASN A 12 -10.54 -9.89 -1.47
CA ASN A 12 -9.82 -11.07 -1.02
C ASN A 12 -8.32 -10.95 -1.28
N CYS A 13 -7.54 -11.47 -0.34
CA CYS A 13 -6.10 -11.61 -0.43
C CYS A 13 -5.74 -13.04 -0.05
N SER A 14 -5.00 -13.71 -0.91
CA SER A 14 -4.68 -15.13 -0.76
C SER A 14 -3.25 -15.42 -1.16
N ILE A 15 -2.73 -16.53 -0.64
CA ILE A 15 -1.38 -17.00 -0.93
C ILE A 15 -1.41 -18.49 -1.23
N ALA A 16 -0.44 -18.95 -2.02
CA ALA A 16 -0.22 -20.36 -2.28
C ALA A 16 1.27 -20.69 -2.32
N SER A 17 1.60 -21.92 -1.94
CA SER A 17 2.91 -22.51 -2.11
C SER A 17 2.81 -24.01 -2.35
N LYS A 18 3.71 -24.54 -3.17
CA LYS A 18 3.76 -25.97 -3.50
C LYS A 18 5.19 -26.46 -3.56
N ASN A 19 5.43 -27.61 -2.92
CA ASN A 19 6.63 -28.40 -3.12
C ASN A 19 6.34 -29.46 -4.18
N PHE A 20 6.93 -29.29 -5.37
CA PHE A 20 6.71 -30.18 -6.51
C PHE A 20 7.38 -31.55 -6.34
N THR A 21 8.42 -31.63 -5.51
CA THR A 21 9.12 -32.89 -5.22
C THR A 21 8.35 -33.73 -4.21
N ALA A 22 7.85 -33.11 -3.14
CA ALA A 22 7.10 -33.81 -2.09
C ALA A 22 5.59 -33.94 -2.39
N GLY A 23 5.07 -33.19 -3.38
CA GLY A 23 3.63 -33.15 -3.71
C GLY A 23 2.76 -32.38 -2.72
N VAL A 24 3.37 -31.69 -1.73
CA VAL A 24 2.66 -30.97 -0.67
C VAL A 24 2.30 -29.55 -1.14
N THR A 25 1.06 -29.13 -0.87
CA THR A 25 0.54 -27.80 -1.21
C THR A 25 0.00 -27.11 0.03
N LYS A 26 0.21 -25.80 0.13
CA LYS A 26 -0.41 -24.92 1.13
C LYS A 26 -1.04 -23.73 0.40
N ALA A 27 -2.31 -23.47 0.66
CA ALA A 27 -3.00 -22.32 0.11
C ALA A 27 -4.08 -21.86 1.08
N GLY A 28 -4.34 -20.56 1.13
CA GLY A 28 -5.41 -19.99 1.94
C GLY A 28 -5.43 -18.47 1.89
N SER A 29 -6.39 -17.88 2.62
CA SER A 29 -6.54 -16.44 2.70
C SER A 29 -5.59 -15.83 3.73
N VAL A 30 -5.22 -14.58 3.51
CA VAL A 30 -4.51 -13.71 4.45
C VAL A 30 -5.32 -12.43 4.61
N SER A 31 -4.96 -11.59 5.59
CA SER A 31 -5.68 -10.33 5.80
C SER A 31 -5.68 -9.44 4.55
N ASN A 32 -6.86 -8.90 4.20
CA ASN A 32 -7.01 -7.93 3.10
C ASN A 32 -6.27 -6.62 3.33
N TYR A 33 -5.89 -6.32 4.59
CA TYR A 33 -5.07 -5.15 4.90
C TYR A 33 -3.64 -5.29 4.38
N ASN A 34 -3.13 -6.51 4.20
CA ASN A 34 -1.78 -6.73 3.69
C ASN A 34 -1.67 -6.28 2.23
N SER A 35 -0.62 -5.55 1.90
CA SER A 35 -0.27 -5.23 0.51
C SER A 35 0.10 -6.50 -0.26
N ILE A 36 0.04 -6.44 -1.59
CA ILE A 36 0.50 -7.57 -2.43
C ILE A 36 1.94 -7.96 -2.09
N PHE A 37 2.83 -6.97 -1.88
CA PHE A 37 4.20 -7.19 -1.44
C PHE A 37 4.29 -8.04 -0.16
N THR A 38 3.46 -7.72 0.83
CA THR A 38 3.43 -8.45 2.10
C THR A 38 2.89 -9.85 1.92
N SER A 39 1.85 -10.02 1.12
CA SER A 39 1.26 -11.33 0.82
C SER A 39 2.24 -12.24 0.08
N GLU A 40 3.00 -11.71 -0.89
CA GLU A 40 4.09 -12.44 -1.55
C GLU A 40 5.14 -12.92 -0.55
N ALA A 41 5.59 -12.03 0.35
CA ALA A 41 6.55 -12.41 1.39
C ALA A 41 5.97 -13.45 2.36
N LEU A 42 4.68 -13.39 2.68
CA LEU A 42 3.99 -14.40 3.48
C LEU A 42 3.85 -15.74 2.74
N ALA A 43 3.68 -15.74 1.41
CA ALA A 43 3.66 -16.96 0.60
C ALA A 43 5.00 -17.71 0.72
N ILE A 44 6.12 -16.97 0.61
CA ILE A 44 7.47 -17.50 0.84
C ILE A 44 7.61 -18.03 2.28
N LEU A 45 7.13 -17.26 3.27
CA LEU A 45 7.21 -17.64 4.68
C LEU A 45 6.43 -18.94 5.00
N ILE A 46 5.23 -19.09 4.43
CA ILE A 46 4.44 -20.32 4.55
C ILE A 46 5.16 -21.49 3.88
N ALA A 47 5.79 -21.28 2.72
CA ALA A 47 6.63 -22.30 2.08
C ALA A 47 7.76 -22.74 3.00
N ILE A 48 8.53 -21.79 3.54
CA ILE A 48 9.65 -22.09 4.44
C ILE A 48 9.20 -22.88 5.67
N ASN A 49 8.13 -22.45 6.33
CA ASN A 49 7.71 -23.05 7.59
C ASN A 49 7.04 -24.42 7.45
N ASN A 50 6.50 -24.75 6.25
CA ASN A 50 5.66 -25.94 6.09
C ASN A 50 6.18 -26.94 5.04
N LEU A 51 7.03 -26.51 4.12
CA LEU A 51 7.47 -27.31 2.97
C LEU A 51 8.97 -27.65 3.02
N ILE A 52 9.68 -27.13 4.01
CA ILE A 52 11.11 -27.32 4.24
C ILE A 52 11.28 -27.96 5.62
N ASN A 53 11.75 -29.19 5.66
CA ASN A 53 11.80 -30.01 6.87
C ASN A 53 12.92 -31.06 6.86
N ASP A 54 13.62 -31.24 5.74
CA ASP A 54 14.61 -32.31 5.57
C ASP A 54 15.97 -31.71 5.19
N ASN A 55 17.04 -32.47 5.41
CA ASN A 55 18.41 -32.05 5.07
C ASN A 55 18.68 -32.16 3.56
N GLN A 56 18.01 -31.31 2.76
CA GLN A 56 18.08 -31.29 1.30
C GLN A 56 18.45 -29.92 0.73
N HIS A 57 18.70 -29.90 -0.58
CA HIS A 57 18.79 -28.68 -1.37
C HIS A 57 17.40 -28.22 -1.83
N TYR A 58 17.08 -26.97 -1.58
CA TYR A 58 15.81 -26.36 -1.99
C TYR A 58 16.04 -25.25 -3.01
N VAL A 59 15.16 -25.20 -4.00
CA VAL A 59 15.04 -24.09 -4.95
C VAL A 59 13.63 -23.54 -4.78
N LEU A 60 13.51 -22.26 -4.45
CA LEU A 60 12.25 -21.55 -4.26
C LEU A 60 12.05 -20.54 -5.38
N LEU A 61 10.99 -20.74 -6.16
CA LEU A 61 10.56 -19.87 -7.23
C LEU A 61 9.55 -18.84 -6.69
N SER A 62 9.76 -17.57 -7.02
CA SER A 62 8.81 -16.49 -6.76
C SER A 62 8.90 -15.45 -7.88
N ASP A 63 7.75 -14.93 -8.30
CA ASP A 63 7.71 -13.87 -9.30
C ASP A 63 7.83 -12.45 -8.73
N SER A 64 7.78 -12.33 -7.40
CA SER A 64 7.94 -11.08 -6.69
C SER A 64 9.40 -10.67 -6.56
N LEU A 65 9.95 -10.12 -7.66
CA LEU A 65 11.30 -9.53 -7.69
C LEU A 65 11.50 -8.50 -6.57
N SER A 66 10.42 -7.78 -6.21
CA SER A 66 10.44 -6.77 -5.15
C SER A 66 10.75 -7.38 -3.77
N VAL A 67 10.16 -8.53 -3.44
CA VAL A 67 10.40 -9.23 -2.17
C VAL A 67 11.80 -9.84 -2.16
N LEU A 68 12.22 -10.48 -3.25
CA LEU A 68 13.55 -11.08 -3.35
C LEU A 68 14.66 -10.02 -3.21
N LYS A 69 14.53 -8.86 -3.86
CA LYS A 69 15.46 -7.74 -3.70
C LYS A 69 15.44 -7.16 -2.29
N ALA A 70 14.26 -7.02 -1.68
CA ALA A 70 14.14 -6.50 -0.33
C ALA A 70 14.79 -7.45 0.70
N LEU A 71 14.68 -8.76 0.50
CA LEU A 71 15.35 -9.76 1.31
C LEU A 71 16.88 -9.71 1.12
N GLN A 72 17.35 -9.62 -0.12
CA GLN A 72 18.78 -9.51 -0.43
C GLN A 72 19.43 -8.25 0.17
N CYS A 73 18.72 -7.12 0.15
CA CYS A 73 19.21 -5.84 0.66
C CYS A 73 18.62 -5.49 2.04
N SER A 74 18.29 -6.50 2.84
CA SER A 74 17.59 -6.30 4.12
C SER A 74 18.44 -5.51 5.12
N ASN A 75 17.81 -4.56 5.81
CA ASN A 75 18.44 -3.70 6.82
C ASN A 75 17.43 -3.29 7.91
N ILE A 76 17.87 -2.44 8.84
CA ILE A 76 17.05 -1.99 9.98
C ILE A 76 15.78 -1.22 9.57
N HIS A 77 15.74 -0.63 8.37
CA HIS A 77 14.59 0.08 7.83
C HIS A 77 13.71 -0.79 6.91
N SER A 78 14.08 -2.05 6.67
CA SER A 78 13.23 -2.98 5.93
C SER A 78 11.87 -3.14 6.60
N LYS A 79 10.85 -3.38 5.77
CA LYS A 79 9.49 -3.72 6.21
C LYS A 79 9.53 -4.91 7.18
N SER A 80 8.67 -4.89 8.19
CA SER A 80 8.55 -5.93 9.20
C SER A 80 8.45 -7.34 8.64
N VAL A 81 7.71 -7.54 7.54
CA VAL A 81 7.56 -8.86 6.87
C VAL A 81 8.88 -9.41 6.35
N ILE A 82 9.78 -8.55 5.85
CA ILE A 82 11.10 -8.97 5.34
C ILE A 82 12.03 -9.36 6.47
N LYS A 83 11.97 -8.64 7.60
CA LYS A 83 12.70 -9.01 8.81
C LYS A 83 12.22 -10.34 9.36
N PHE A 84 10.91 -10.56 9.37
CA PHE A 84 10.31 -11.81 9.78
C PHE A 84 10.72 -12.98 8.87
N LEU A 85 10.68 -12.76 7.55
CA LEU A 85 11.15 -13.72 6.57
C LEU A 85 12.64 -14.08 6.77
N GLY A 86 13.50 -13.08 6.94
CA GLY A 86 14.93 -13.31 7.19
C GLY A 86 15.19 -14.11 8.48
N HIS A 87 14.39 -13.86 9.53
CA HIS A 87 14.46 -14.63 10.77
C HIS A 87 14.05 -16.09 10.60
N GLU A 88 12.97 -16.38 9.86
CA GLU A 88 12.57 -17.77 9.59
C GLU A 88 13.58 -18.50 8.70
N ILE A 89 14.19 -17.83 7.72
CA ILE A 89 15.30 -18.39 6.92
C ILE A 89 16.47 -18.75 7.82
N TYR A 90 16.86 -17.85 8.74
CA TYR A 90 17.96 -18.09 9.67
C TYR A 90 17.71 -19.32 10.56
N LYS A 91 16.47 -19.57 10.99
CA LYS A 91 16.13 -20.76 11.77
C LYS A 91 16.32 -22.06 11.00
N ILE A 92 16.00 -22.10 9.71
CA ILE A 92 16.03 -23.33 8.92
C ILE A 92 17.40 -23.63 8.31
N ILE A 93 18.26 -22.61 8.13
CA ILE A 93 19.51 -22.78 7.38
C ILE A 93 20.49 -23.77 8.03
N GLY A 94 20.41 -23.99 9.34
CA GLY A 94 21.20 -25.00 10.04
C GLY A 94 20.69 -26.43 9.88
N ASN A 95 19.47 -26.61 9.38
CA ASN A 95 18.79 -27.90 9.27
C ASN A 95 18.65 -28.40 7.82
N ILE A 96 19.07 -27.59 6.85
CA ILE A 96 19.02 -27.89 5.41
C ILE A 96 20.41 -27.78 4.79
N GLN A 97 20.57 -28.32 3.59
CA GLN A 97 21.84 -28.23 2.88
C GLN A 97 22.01 -26.87 2.20
N SER A 98 20.98 -26.40 1.49
CA SER A 98 20.90 -25.02 1.00
C SER A 98 19.48 -24.65 0.58
N ILE A 99 19.21 -23.36 0.49
CA ILE A 99 18.03 -22.81 -0.17
C ILE A 99 18.47 -21.71 -1.15
N GLU A 100 18.05 -21.85 -2.40
CA GLU A 100 18.25 -20.86 -3.45
C GLU A 100 16.93 -20.20 -3.82
N PHE A 101 16.93 -18.86 -3.86
CA PHE A 101 15.78 -18.08 -4.29
C PHE A 101 15.95 -17.68 -5.76
N VAL A 102 15.00 -18.06 -6.59
CA VAL A 102 15.03 -17.80 -8.03
C VAL A 102 13.84 -16.95 -8.41
N TRP A 103 14.13 -15.81 -9.04
CA TRP A 103 13.08 -14.99 -9.62
C TRP A 103 12.58 -15.59 -10.92
N THR A 104 11.26 -15.70 -11.06
CA THR A 104 10.59 -16.14 -12.29
C THR A 104 9.66 -15.06 -12.82
N PRO A 105 9.69 -14.68 -14.09
CA PRO A 105 8.70 -13.74 -14.62
C PRO A 105 7.28 -14.34 -14.54
N GLY A 106 6.32 -13.53 -14.06
CA GLY A 106 4.91 -13.89 -14.08
C GLY A 106 4.40 -14.06 -15.52
N HIS A 107 3.48 -15.02 -15.72
CA HIS A 107 2.83 -15.29 -17.03
C HIS A 107 3.77 -15.62 -18.19
N ALA A 108 4.93 -16.22 -17.89
CA ALA A 108 5.95 -16.54 -18.88
C ALA A 108 5.92 -17.99 -19.39
N GLY A 109 4.88 -18.78 -19.11
CA GLY A 109 4.82 -20.20 -19.50
C GLY A 109 5.57 -21.14 -18.56
N ILE A 110 6.06 -20.66 -17.41
CA ILE A 110 6.76 -21.51 -16.42
C ILE A 110 5.69 -22.28 -15.64
N THR A 111 5.61 -23.58 -15.91
CA THR A 111 4.51 -24.46 -15.46
C THR A 111 4.31 -24.42 -13.94
N GLU A 112 5.39 -24.45 -13.16
CA GLU A 112 5.35 -24.40 -11.71
C GLU A 112 4.79 -23.08 -11.18
N ASN A 113 5.22 -21.97 -11.78
CA ASN A 113 4.79 -20.63 -11.38
C ASN A 113 3.32 -20.43 -11.72
N GLU A 114 2.90 -20.74 -12.95
CA GLU A 114 1.51 -20.62 -13.41
C GLU A 114 0.56 -21.52 -12.61
N TYR A 115 1.04 -22.70 -12.21
CA TYR A 115 0.26 -23.59 -11.35
C TYR A 115 0.00 -22.96 -9.98
N VAL A 116 1.01 -22.39 -9.33
CA VAL A 116 0.85 -21.76 -8.01
C VAL A 116 0.08 -20.44 -8.11
N ASP A 117 0.22 -19.70 -9.19
CA ASP A 117 -0.60 -18.52 -9.51
C ASP A 117 -2.09 -18.88 -9.64
N SER A 118 -2.41 -19.96 -10.36
CA SER A 118 -3.80 -20.47 -10.36
C SER A 118 -4.25 -20.94 -8.98
N LEU A 119 -3.36 -21.48 -8.14
CA LEU A 119 -3.72 -21.89 -6.78
C LEU A 119 -3.98 -20.69 -5.88
N ALA A 120 -3.18 -19.63 -5.96
CA ALA A 120 -3.37 -18.42 -5.17
C ALA A 120 -4.72 -17.77 -5.51
N ARG A 121 -5.09 -17.68 -6.79
CA ARG A 121 -6.41 -17.16 -7.21
C ARG A 121 -7.59 -18.01 -6.76
N LYS A 122 -7.41 -19.33 -6.66
CA LYS A 122 -8.46 -20.30 -6.27
C LYS A 122 -8.34 -20.75 -4.81
N ALA A 123 -7.49 -20.09 -4.02
CA ALA A 123 -7.22 -20.49 -2.66
C ALA A 123 -8.51 -20.45 -1.81
N PRO A 124 -8.66 -21.37 -0.85
CA PRO A 124 -9.82 -21.36 0.03
C PRO A 124 -9.84 -20.09 0.88
N SER A 125 -11.03 -19.58 1.19
CA SER A 125 -11.21 -18.41 2.06
C SER A 125 -10.80 -18.65 3.52
N SER A 126 -10.39 -19.87 3.87
CA SER A 126 -9.86 -20.21 5.18
C SER A 126 -8.54 -19.48 5.44
N LEU A 127 -8.48 -18.77 6.57
CA LEU A 127 -7.33 -17.95 6.94
C LEU A 127 -6.12 -18.84 7.26
N ILE A 128 -5.06 -18.72 6.46
CA ILE A 128 -3.81 -19.46 6.65
C ILE A 128 -2.81 -18.68 7.51
N SER A 129 -2.90 -17.35 7.53
CA SER A 129 -2.09 -16.49 8.38
C SER A 129 -2.89 -15.27 8.84
N GLN A 130 -2.87 -15.03 10.15
CA GLN A 130 -3.43 -13.83 10.78
C GLN A 130 -2.43 -12.66 10.77
N TRP A 131 -1.22 -12.86 10.25
CA TRP A 131 -0.17 -11.86 10.33
C TRP A 131 -0.49 -10.65 9.44
N ILE A 132 -0.37 -9.46 10.02
CA ILE A 132 -0.56 -8.18 9.33
C ILE A 132 0.65 -7.30 9.57
N SER A 133 1.20 -6.72 8.50
CA SER A 133 2.26 -5.72 8.64
C SER A 133 1.67 -4.45 9.26
N HIS A 134 2.29 -3.96 10.33
CA HIS A 134 1.91 -2.68 10.94
C HIS A 134 2.01 -1.52 9.93
N GLU A 135 3.01 -1.56 9.04
CA GLU A 135 3.16 -0.58 7.97
C GLU A 135 1.95 -0.57 7.02
N ASP A 136 1.48 -1.75 6.61
CA ASP A 136 0.30 -1.90 5.75
C ASP A 136 -0.99 -1.49 6.47
N LEU A 137 -1.14 -1.86 7.75
CA LEU A 137 -2.29 -1.46 8.56
C LEU A 137 -2.36 0.06 8.74
N LEU A 138 -1.24 0.70 9.07
CA LEU A 138 -1.16 2.16 9.18
C LEU A 138 -1.50 2.86 7.86
N LEU A 139 -1.01 2.33 6.74
CA LEU A 139 -1.34 2.87 5.43
C LEU A 139 -2.84 2.75 5.13
N SER A 140 -3.43 1.59 5.45
CA SER A 140 -4.88 1.37 5.30
C SER A 140 -5.70 2.34 6.15
N MET A 141 -5.31 2.55 7.41
CA MET A 141 -5.98 3.49 8.30
C MET A 141 -5.86 4.93 7.80
N LYS A 142 -4.67 5.34 7.33
CA LYS A 142 -4.46 6.68 6.74
C LYS A 142 -5.35 6.89 5.52
N ASN A 143 -5.42 5.90 4.62
CA ASN A 143 -6.27 5.98 3.44
C ASN A 143 -7.74 6.08 3.83
N TYR A 144 -8.20 5.28 4.81
CA TYR A 144 -9.56 5.36 5.32
C TYR A 144 -9.90 6.75 5.87
N ILE A 145 -9.06 7.31 6.74
CA ILE A 145 -9.26 8.66 7.30
C ILE A 145 -9.30 9.71 6.19
N GLN A 146 -8.44 9.59 5.17
CA GLN A 146 -8.44 10.52 4.04
C GLN A 146 -9.70 10.41 3.21
N GLU A 147 -10.22 9.21 2.97
CA GLU A 147 -11.48 9.02 2.24
C GLU A 147 -12.68 9.54 3.04
N GLU A 148 -12.74 9.28 4.34
CA GLU A 148 -13.79 9.85 5.21
C GLU A 148 -13.75 11.38 5.20
N ALA A 149 -12.57 11.99 5.35
CA ALA A 149 -12.43 13.45 5.28
C ALA A 149 -12.83 14.02 3.91
N LYS A 150 -12.57 13.28 2.80
CA LYS A 150 -13.04 13.67 1.47
C LYS A 150 -14.56 13.58 1.35
N ASN A 151 -15.17 12.55 1.94
CA ASN A 151 -16.61 12.33 1.92
C ASN A 151 -17.32 13.41 2.75
N GLU A 152 -16.84 13.70 3.96
CA GLU A 152 -17.32 14.80 4.80
C GLU A 152 -17.23 16.15 4.06
N TRP A 153 -16.09 16.42 3.41
CA TRP A 153 -15.93 17.62 2.60
C TRP A 153 -16.96 17.70 1.49
N LYS A 154 -17.13 16.65 0.68
CA LYS A 154 -18.10 16.59 -0.43
C LYS A 154 -19.54 16.77 0.04
N ASN A 155 -19.87 16.28 1.23
CA ASN A 155 -21.21 16.36 1.80
C ASN A 155 -21.47 17.66 2.58
N SER A 156 -20.44 18.50 2.77
CA SER A 156 -20.61 19.78 3.47
C SER A 156 -21.34 20.81 2.62
N ASN A 157 -22.12 21.69 3.26
CA ASN A 157 -22.75 22.84 2.58
C ASN A 157 -21.73 23.73 1.86
N SER A 158 -20.49 23.77 2.37
CA SER A 158 -19.39 24.53 1.78
C SER A 158 -18.90 23.94 0.45
N TYR A 159 -19.14 22.66 0.18
CA TYR A 159 -18.72 22.04 -1.07
C TYR A 159 -19.35 22.70 -2.29
N GLN A 160 -20.65 23.03 -2.23
CA GLN A 160 -21.35 23.67 -3.34
C GLN A 160 -20.70 25.01 -3.75
N GLU A 161 -20.21 25.76 -2.77
CA GLU A 161 -19.57 27.06 -3.00
C GLU A 161 -18.08 26.91 -3.40
N PHE A 162 -17.40 25.88 -2.91
CA PHE A 162 -15.94 25.74 -3.01
C PHE A 162 -15.43 24.48 -3.72
N TYR A 163 -16.27 23.76 -4.48
CA TYR A 163 -15.89 22.51 -5.15
C TYR A 163 -14.65 22.67 -6.07
N PHE A 164 -14.48 23.85 -6.68
CA PHE A 164 -13.34 24.20 -7.56
C PHE A 164 -11.97 24.12 -6.85
N LEU A 165 -11.93 24.15 -5.52
CA LEU A 165 -10.71 23.94 -4.74
C LEU A 165 -10.21 22.50 -4.82
N ASN A 166 -11.07 21.54 -5.18
CA ASN A 166 -10.75 20.12 -5.21
C ASN A 166 -10.12 19.71 -6.56
N GLU A 167 -10.64 20.21 -7.68
CA GLU A 167 -10.17 19.89 -9.04
C GLU A 167 -8.75 20.39 -9.31
N ASN A 168 -8.35 21.49 -8.66
CA ASN A 168 -7.10 22.17 -8.97
C ASN A 168 -6.01 21.97 -7.91
N ARG A 169 -6.13 21.04 -6.95
CA ARG A 169 -5.15 20.93 -5.84
C ARG A 169 -3.69 20.78 -6.29
N SER A 170 -3.43 20.06 -7.38
CA SER A 170 -2.09 19.91 -7.97
C SER A 170 -1.61 21.16 -8.73
N GLN A 171 -2.51 21.89 -9.38
CA GLN A 171 -2.21 23.16 -10.07
C GLN A 171 -2.17 24.37 -9.11
N LEU A 172 -2.76 24.23 -7.92
CA LEU A 172 -2.88 25.27 -6.88
C LEU A 172 -1.78 25.18 -5.81
N GLN A 173 -0.77 24.34 -6.00
CA GLN A 173 0.47 24.35 -5.19
C GLN A 173 1.28 25.63 -5.49
N ILE A 174 0.71 26.77 -5.15
CA ILE A 174 1.47 27.99 -4.95
C ILE A 174 2.10 27.80 -3.58
N PHE A 175 3.42 27.73 -3.51
CA PHE A 175 4.20 27.75 -2.28
C PHE A 175 4.58 29.20 -2.01
N PRO A 176 3.76 29.97 -1.29
CA PRO A 176 3.98 31.39 -1.21
C PRO A 176 5.13 31.62 -0.22
N SER A 177 6.01 32.57 -0.53
CA SER A 177 7.26 32.82 0.20
C SER A 177 7.04 33.34 1.63
N SER A 178 5.81 33.65 2.02
CA SER A 178 5.48 34.12 3.37
C SER A 178 4.01 33.85 3.71
N ARG A 179 3.75 33.67 5.01
CA ARG A 179 2.38 33.56 5.58
C ARG A 179 1.45 34.68 5.12
N LYS A 180 1.96 35.90 4.90
CA LYS A 180 1.16 37.04 4.43
C LYS A 180 0.58 36.77 3.03
N ASN A 181 1.39 36.18 2.14
CA ASN A 181 0.98 35.82 0.79
C ASN A 181 0.01 34.63 0.80
N ASP A 182 0.23 33.64 1.67
CA ASP A 182 -0.71 32.51 1.86
C ASP A 182 -2.11 33.01 2.22
N VAL A 183 -2.19 33.89 3.21
CA VAL A 183 -3.46 34.47 3.68
C VAL A 183 -4.13 35.26 2.56
N LEU A 184 -3.37 36.04 1.80
CA LEU A 184 -3.89 36.84 0.69
C LEU A 184 -4.45 35.95 -0.43
N ILE A 185 -3.69 34.93 -0.85
CA ILE A 185 -4.10 33.98 -1.90
C ILE A 185 -5.33 33.19 -1.46
N SER A 186 -5.36 32.71 -0.21
CA SER A 186 -6.52 32.01 0.35
C SER A 186 -7.78 32.90 0.33
N ARG A 187 -7.63 34.17 0.69
CA ARG A 187 -8.71 35.17 0.63
C ARG A 187 -9.19 35.44 -0.80
N PHE A 188 -8.29 35.47 -1.78
CA PHE A 188 -8.69 35.59 -3.19
C PHE A 188 -9.45 34.36 -3.67
N ARG A 189 -8.91 33.16 -3.40
CA ARG A 189 -9.52 31.88 -3.78
C ARG A 189 -10.92 31.71 -3.21
N THR A 190 -11.10 32.01 -1.94
CA THR A 190 -12.39 31.94 -1.24
C THR A 190 -13.26 33.18 -1.47
N LYS A 191 -12.80 34.15 -2.27
CA LYS A 191 -13.43 35.46 -2.47
C LYS A 191 -13.71 36.20 -1.15
N THR A 192 -12.99 35.90 -0.06
CA THR A 192 -13.12 36.53 1.27
C THR A 192 -12.21 37.75 1.46
N TYR A 193 -11.47 38.18 0.44
CA TYR A 193 -10.67 39.40 0.48
C TYR A 193 -11.50 40.62 0.90
N LEU A 194 -10.91 41.48 1.74
CA LEU A 194 -11.56 42.69 2.28
C LEU A 194 -11.60 43.78 1.21
N THR A 195 -12.73 43.87 0.50
CA THR A 195 -13.04 44.98 -0.41
C THR A 195 -13.78 46.09 0.33
N SER A 196 -13.72 47.34 -0.18
CA SER A 196 -14.51 48.46 0.36
C SER A 196 -15.99 48.13 0.47
N VAL A 197 -16.55 47.43 -0.53
CA VAL A 197 -17.93 46.95 -0.53
C VAL A 197 -18.23 46.02 0.66
N LYS A 198 -17.33 45.07 0.96
CA LYS A 198 -17.52 44.17 2.11
C LYS A 198 -17.37 44.89 3.44
N LEU A 199 -16.38 45.76 3.57
CA LEU A 199 -16.17 46.58 4.78
C LEU A 199 -17.39 47.46 5.07
N PHE A 200 -17.96 48.09 4.04
CA PHE A 200 -19.19 48.87 4.14
C PHE A 200 -20.39 48.01 4.55
N ARG A 201 -20.56 46.82 3.92
CA ARG A 201 -21.62 45.87 4.27
C ARG A 201 -21.59 45.48 5.75
N PHE A 202 -20.41 45.32 6.33
CA PHE A 202 -20.22 45.00 7.75
C PHE A 202 -20.11 46.24 8.66
N ARG A 203 -20.37 47.45 8.14
CA ARG A 203 -20.31 48.74 8.86
C ARG A 203 -18.93 49.06 9.46
N LEU A 204 -17.88 48.53 8.84
CA LEU A 204 -16.48 48.82 9.18
C LEU A 204 -15.89 49.96 8.34
N ALA A 205 -16.61 50.43 7.32
CA ALA A 205 -16.25 51.58 6.50
C ALA A 205 -17.48 52.45 6.24
N SER A 206 -17.26 53.75 6.01
CA SER A 206 -18.32 54.74 5.77
C SER A 206 -18.87 54.74 4.35
N THR A 207 -18.14 54.18 3.37
CA THR A 207 -18.56 54.11 1.97
C THR A 207 -18.14 52.79 1.34
N SER A 208 -18.85 52.36 0.28
CA SER A 208 -18.54 51.15 -0.49
C SER A 208 -17.53 51.40 -1.63
N PHE A 209 -17.18 52.66 -1.91
CA PHE A 209 -16.33 53.03 -3.03
C PHE A 209 -14.85 52.66 -2.81
N CYS A 210 -14.16 52.34 -3.90
CA CYS A 210 -12.71 52.12 -3.86
C CYS A 210 -11.99 53.47 -3.89
N ASN A 211 -11.15 53.74 -2.88
CA ASN A 211 -10.39 54.99 -2.80
C ASN A 211 -9.31 55.12 -3.90
N LEU A 212 -8.96 54.00 -4.56
CA LEU A 212 -7.89 53.93 -5.57
C LEU A 212 -8.41 53.87 -7.02
N CYS A 213 -9.67 53.49 -7.25
CA CYS A 213 -10.24 53.34 -8.60
C CYS A 213 -11.10 54.54 -9.00
N LYS A 214 -10.62 55.76 -8.73
CA LYS A 214 -11.33 56.99 -9.12
C LYS A 214 -11.44 57.11 -10.64
#